data_AF-A0A8H5EUW5-F1
#
_entry.id   AF-A0A8H5EUW5-F1
#
_cell.length_a   1.000
_cell.length_b   1.000
_cell.length_c   1.000
_cell.angle_alpha   90.00
_cell.angle_beta   90.00
_cell.angle_gamma   90.00
#
_symmetry.space_group_name_H-M   'P 1'
#
loop_
_entity.id
_entity.type
_entity.pdbx_description
1 polymer ?
#
loop_
_entity_poly.entity_id
_entity_poly.type
_entity_poly.pdbx_seq_one_letter_code
_entity_poly.pdbx_strand_id
1 'polypeptide(L)'
;MGETQRSTTSPPPYTTQDGASSPAPKQYPIPADIKPSNYIQILTVDAVRGVWTIDPGLTPPASLMSPPQGKEDRKNVLIESQDGNINVDLFVLPSPNLEQSKVSLKLNSWSGSACIRVHDAEPQNVSYTRRPMDIFVKASMKKADVYIPRSFKGPLQLVTGKMGKVWYSKAVKAQITPISAVNGTHRCFIGEYRLSDWKDEGKSWPGDELQVDAKESINIYYDDEGDIPTKDTSEGGCIVM
;
A
#
# COMPACT_ATOMS: atom_id res chain seq x y z
N MET A 1 -47.44 39.08 35.96
CA MET A 1 -47.56 38.17 34.81
C MET A 1 -46.64 38.71 33.73
N GLY A 2 -45.53 38.04 33.46
CA GLY A 2 -44.57 38.43 32.42
C GLY A 2 -44.16 37.17 31.67
N GLU A 3 -44.56 37.07 30.41
CA GLU A 3 -44.24 35.94 29.54
C GLU A 3 -42.92 36.21 28.81
N THR A 4 -41.95 35.32 29.03
CA THR A 4 -40.66 35.32 28.32
C THR A 4 -40.81 34.55 27.00
N GLN A 5 -40.85 35.26 25.88
CA GLN A 5 -40.75 34.66 24.53
C GLN A 5 -39.33 34.09 24.31
N ARG A 6 -39.24 32.81 23.97
CA ARG A 6 -38.02 32.18 23.45
C ARG A 6 -37.97 32.33 21.94
N SER A 7 -36.97 33.04 21.44
CA SER A 7 -36.65 33.13 20.02
C SER A 7 -36.05 31.82 19.54
N THR A 8 -36.70 31.14 18.59
CA THR A 8 -36.18 29.95 17.91
C THR A 8 -35.29 30.39 16.74
N THR A 9 -33.97 30.43 16.94
CA THR A 9 -32.98 30.58 15.86
C THR A 9 -32.88 29.26 15.09
N SER A 10 -33.39 29.25 13.86
CA SER A 10 -33.19 28.14 12.92
C SER A 10 -31.71 28.01 12.54
N PRO A 11 -31.17 26.78 12.47
CA PRO A 11 -29.76 26.57 12.12
C PRO A 11 -29.46 27.04 10.69
N PRO A 12 -28.21 27.48 10.42
CA PRO A 12 -27.83 27.97 9.11
C PRO A 12 -27.94 26.86 8.04
N PRO A 13 -28.27 27.21 6.79
CA PRO A 13 -28.31 26.26 5.68
C PRO A 13 -26.89 25.74 5.42
N TYR A 14 -26.72 24.42 5.50
CA TYR A 14 -25.48 23.77 5.08
C TYR A 14 -25.42 23.77 3.56
N THR A 15 -24.51 24.56 3.00
CA THR A 15 -24.10 24.43 1.61
C THR A 15 -23.43 23.06 1.46
N THR A 16 -24.07 22.14 0.75
CA THR A 16 -23.47 20.88 0.32
C THR A 16 -22.26 21.20 -0.54
N GLN A 17 -21.08 21.04 0.05
CA GLN A 17 -19.80 21.22 -0.63
C GLN A 17 -19.68 20.09 -1.67
N ASP A 18 -19.54 20.47 -2.94
CA ASP A 18 -19.45 19.54 -4.07
C ASP A 18 -18.49 18.39 -3.75
N GLY A 19 -19.03 17.17 -3.85
CA GLY A 19 -18.30 15.94 -3.58
C GLY A 19 -17.11 15.83 -4.52
N ALA A 20 -15.91 16.02 -3.98
CA ALA A 20 -14.67 15.74 -4.67
C ALA A 20 -14.64 14.25 -5.04
N SER A 21 -15.03 13.96 -6.28
CA SER A 21 -15.02 12.61 -6.82
C SER A 21 -13.56 12.15 -6.94
N SER A 22 -13.21 11.06 -6.27
CA SER A 22 -11.88 10.48 -6.35
C SER A 22 -11.62 10.03 -7.80
N PRO A 23 -10.42 10.26 -8.37
CA PRO A 23 -10.08 9.79 -9.70
C PRO A 23 -10.29 8.27 -9.82
N ALA A 24 -10.76 7.83 -10.99
CA ALA A 24 -10.92 6.41 -11.27
C ALA A 24 -9.56 5.67 -11.17
N PRO A 25 -9.55 4.37 -10.82
CA PRO A 25 -8.33 3.58 -10.81
C PRO A 25 -7.63 3.61 -12.16
N LYS A 26 -6.35 4.03 -12.18
CA LYS A 26 -5.54 4.03 -13.38
C LYS A 26 -4.89 2.66 -13.55
N GLN A 27 -5.00 2.12 -14.76
CA GLN A 27 -4.27 0.93 -15.17
C GLN A 27 -3.10 1.37 -16.05
N TYR A 28 -1.99 0.65 -15.94
CA TYR A 28 -0.77 0.98 -16.67
C TYR A 28 -0.47 -0.03 -17.76
N PRO A 29 -0.04 0.42 -18.95
CA PRO A 29 0.47 -0.50 -19.96
C PRO A 29 1.71 -1.21 -19.41
N ILE A 30 1.81 -2.51 -19.70
CA ILE A 30 2.97 -3.30 -19.31
C ILE A 30 4.19 -2.80 -20.10
N PRO A 31 5.35 -2.56 -19.46
CA PRO A 31 6.55 -2.18 -20.19
C PRO A 31 6.92 -3.24 -21.24
N ALA A 32 7.01 -2.84 -22.51
CA ALA A 32 7.17 -3.76 -23.65
C ALA A 32 8.43 -4.63 -23.59
N ASP A 33 9.50 -4.11 -22.96
CA ASP A 33 10.80 -4.79 -22.88
C ASP A 33 10.95 -5.67 -21.63
N ILE A 34 9.95 -5.71 -20.75
CA ILE A 34 10.02 -6.43 -19.47
C ILE A 34 9.12 -7.66 -19.53
N LYS A 35 9.77 -8.83 -19.60
CA LYS A 35 9.05 -10.11 -19.58
C LYS A 35 8.39 -10.34 -18.21
N PRO A 36 7.11 -10.76 -18.17
CA PRO A 36 6.47 -11.17 -16.93
C PRO A 36 7.20 -12.31 -16.24
N SER A 37 7.24 -12.28 -14.91
CA SER A 37 7.87 -13.27 -14.06
C SER A 37 7.05 -13.50 -12.79
N ASN A 38 7.45 -14.48 -11.99
CA ASN A 38 6.86 -14.74 -10.68
C ASN A 38 7.92 -15.35 -9.75
N TYR A 39 7.73 -15.22 -8.45
CA TYR A 39 8.66 -15.71 -7.42
C TYR A 39 10.08 -15.14 -7.54
N ILE A 40 10.18 -13.83 -7.74
CA ILE A 40 11.46 -13.12 -7.80
C ILE A 40 12.08 -13.11 -6.40
N GLN A 41 13.33 -13.57 -6.29
CA GLN A 41 14.09 -13.55 -5.04
C GLN A 41 15.44 -12.88 -5.25
N ILE A 42 15.68 -11.78 -4.55
CA ILE A 42 16.95 -11.03 -4.57
C ILE A 42 17.42 -10.88 -3.12
N LEU A 43 18.55 -11.51 -2.79
CA LEU A 43 19.21 -11.38 -1.49
C LEU A 43 20.59 -10.79 -1.74
N THR A 44 20.84 -9.57 -1.26
CA THR A 44 22.10 -8.87 -1.53
C THR A 44 22.53 -7.98 -0.36
N VAL A 45 23.78 -7.54 -0.38
CA VAL A 45 24.26 -6.48 0.52
C VAL A 45 24.03 -5.09 -0.10
N ASP A 46 24.03 -5.01 -1.43
CA ASP A 46 24.03 -3.76 -2.19
C ASP A 46 22.63 -3.19 -2.43
N ALA A 47 22.59 -2.01 -3.03
CA ALA A 47 21.35 -1.37 -3.46
C ALA A 47 20.65 -2.18 -4.56
N VAL A 48 19.32 -2.24 -4.47
CA VAL A 48 18.47 -2.91 -5.46
C VAL A 48 17.65 -1.85 -6.18
N ARG A 49 17.76 -1.82 -7.51
CA ARG A 49 16.93 -1.00 -8.38
C ARG A 49 16.40 -1.85 -9.52
N GLY A 50 15.15 -1.66 -9.87
CA GLY A 50 14.60 -2.34 -11.03
C GLY A 50 13.12 -2.13 -11.22
N VAL A 51 12.68 -2.56 -12.39
CA VAL A 51 11.29 -2.59 -12.79
C VAL A 51 10.96 -4.03 -13.13
N TRP A 52 9.88 -4.57 -12.58
CA TRP A 52 9.46 -5.94 -12.83
C TRP A 52 7.96 -6.03 -13.10
N THR A 53 7.61 -6.97 -13.97
CA THR A 53 6.23 -7.35 -14.24
C THR A 53 5.95 -8.69 -13.58
N ILE A 54 4.98 -8.73 -12.67
CA ILE A 54 4.62 -9.91 -11.90
C ILE A 54 3.36 -10.53 -12.49
N ASP A 55 3.46 -11.77 -12.96
CA ASP A 55 2.32 -12.59 -13.37
C ASP A 55 2.06 -13.68 -12.32
N PRO A 56 1.04 -13.53 -11.46
CA PRO A 56 0.73 -14.51 -10.43
C PRO A 56 0.34 -15.89 -10.98
N GLY A 57 -0.06 -15.97 -12.25
CA GLY A 57 -0.41 -17.22 -12.93
C GLY A 57 0.80 -18.01 -13.42
N LEU A 58 2.00 -17.40 -13.49
CA LEU A 58 3.22 -18.11 -13.87
C LEU A 58 3.71 -18.99 -12.71
N THR A 59 3.79 -20.29 -12.96
CA THR A 59 4.38 -21.27 -12.05
C THR A 59 5.70 -21.78 -12.65
N PRO A 60 6.86 -21.29 -12.18
CA PRO A 60 8.15 -21.81 -12.63
C PRO A 60 8.28 -23.31 -12.31
N PRO A 61 9.05 -24.08 -13.10
CA PRO A 61 9.39 -25.45 -12.77
C PRO A 61 10.01 -25.56 -11.37
N ALA A 62 9.60 -26.56 -10.59
CA ALA A 62 10.09 -26.76 -9.21
C ALA A 62 11.62 -26.86 -9.10
N SER A 63 12.29 -27.36 -10.14
CA SER A 63 13.75 -27.45 -10.22
C SER A 63 14.48 -26.10 -10.28
N LEU A 64 13.79 -25.04 -10.72
CA LEU A 64 14.34 -23.68 -10.80
C LEU A 64 14.02 -22.84 -9.57
N MET A 65 13.24 -23.38 -8.62
CA MET A 65 12.79 -22.64 -7.46
C MET A 65 13.59 -23.07 -6.22
N SER A 66 14.10 -22.10 -5.47
CA SER A 66 14.74 -22.36 -4.18
C SER A 66 13.75 -23.03 -3.22
N PRO A 67 14.17 -24.02 -2.41
CA PRO A 67 13.29 -24.65 -1.44
C PRO A 67 12.67 -23.58 -0.51
N PRO A 68 11.41 -23.75 -0.08
CA PRO A 68 10.78 -22.81 0.83
C PRO A 68 11.60 -22.67 2.11
N GLN A 69 11.81 -21.44 2.56
CA GLN A 69 12.53 -21.16 3.80
C GLN A 69 11.57 -21.37 4.98
N GLY A 70 11.59 -22.58 5.54
CA GLY A 70 10.80 -22.92 6.71
C GLY A 70 9.32 -23.12 6.39
N LYS A 71 8.45 -22.53 7.23
CA LYS A 71 6.99 -22.65 7.14
C LYS A 71 6.33 -21.48 6.39
N GLU A 72 7.10 -20.49 5.96
CA GLU A 72 6.53 -19.37 5.20
C GLU A 72 6.22 -19.78 3.77
N ASP A 73 5.04 -19.37 3.28
CA ASP A 73 4.68 -19.51 1.89
C ASP A 73 5.62 -18.67 1.01
N ARG A 74 5.94 -19.21 -0.18
CA ARG A 74 6.81 -18.51 -1.12
C ARG A 74 6.16 -17.21 -1.60
N LYS A 75 6.88 -16.11 -1.48
CA LYS A 75 6.47 -14.78 -1.91
C LYS A 75 6.60 -14.63 -3.43
N ASN A 76 5.68 -13.89 -4.05
CA ASN A 76 5.78 -13.55 -5.47
C ASN A 76 6.99 -12.65 -5.74
N VAL A 77 7.31 -11.78 -4.78
CA VAL A 77 8.53 -10.97 -4.76
C VAL A 77 9.11 -10.98 -3.35
N LEU A 78 10.40 -11.32 -3.23
CA LEU A 78 11.20 -11.20 -2.02
C LEU A 78 12.49 -10.46 -2.36
N ILE A 79 12.66 -9.26 -1.83
CA ILE A 79 13.88 -8.46 -1.99
C ILE A 79 14.42 -8.12 -0.61
N GLU A 80 15.64 -8.58 -0.32
CA GLU A 80 16.35 -8.28 0.90
C GLU A 80 17.69 -7.61 0.57
N SER A 81 17.93 -6.47 1.21
CA SER A 81 19.19 -5.74 1.13
C SER A 81 19.72 -5.43 2.53
N GLN A 82 20.97 -5.79 2.79
CA GLN A 82 21.59 -5.49 4.08
C GLN A 82 21.93 -4.00 4.20
N ASP A 83 22.62 -3.43 3.22
CA ASP A 83 23.11 -2.05 3.32
C ASP A 83 22.64 -1.11 2.21
N GLY A 84 21.95 -1.66 1.22
CA GLY A 84 21.46 -0.93 0.07
C GLY A 84 20.07 -0.33 0.25
N ASN A 85 19.87 0.78 -0.46
CA ASN A 85 18.52 1.28 -0.70
C ASN A 85 17.81 0.36 -1.71
N ILE A 86 16.52 0.14 -1.47
CA ILE A 86 15.65 -0.57 -2.40
C ILE A 86 14.79 0.48 -3.11
N ASN A 87 14.79 0.50 -4.44
CA ASN A 87 13.92 1.36 -5.25
C ASN A 87 13.35 0.57 -6.43
N VAL A 88 12.08 0.19 -6.34
CA VAL A 88 11.49 -0.76 -7.27
C VAL A 88 10.12 -0.32 -7.76
N ASP A 89 9.87 -0.53 -9.06
CA ASP A 89 8.55 -0.41 -9.67
C ASP A 89 8.05 -1.81 -10.04
N LEU A 90 6.85 -2.17 -9.59
CA LEU A 90 6.24 -3.48 -9.77
C LEU A 90 4.91 -3.35 -10.49
N PHE A 91 4.79 -3.99 -11.65
CA PHE A 91 3.54 -4.07 -12.41
C PHE A 91 2.89 -5.43 -12.16
N VAL A 92 1.74 -5.46 -11.50
CA VAL A 92 1.06 -6.71 -11.18
C VAL A 92 0.00 -7.00 -12.24
N LEU A 93 0.15 -8.12 -12.94
CA LEU A 93 -0.81 -8.56 -13.94
C LEU A 93 -2.10 -9.06 -13.28
N PRO A 94 -3.26 -8.75 -13.86
CA PRO A 94 -4.49 -9.40 -13.49
C PRO A 94 -4.46 -10.86 -13.97
N SER A 95 -5.28 -11.72 -13.38
CA SER A 95 -5.24 -13.16 -13.63
C SER A 95 -6.65 -13.74 -13.70
N PRO A 96 -6.89 -14.80 -14.49
CA PRO A 96 -8.21 -15.40 -14.64
C PRO A 96 -8.63 -16.24 -13.43
N ASN A 97 -7.67 -16.68 -12.60
CA ASN A 97 -7.96 -17.55 -11.47
C ASN A 97 -8.16 -16.72 -10.18
N LEU A 98 -9.40 -16.64 -9.72
CA LEU A 98 -9.79 -15.99 -8.46
C LEU A 98 -9.56 -16.87 -7.23
N GLU A 99 -9.36 -18.18 -7.40
CA GLU A 99 -9.14 -19.11 -6.28
C GLU A 99 -7.71 -19.08 -5.73
N GLN A 100 -6.81 -18.42 -6.46
CA GLN A 100 -5.39 -18.43 -6.15
C GLN A 100 -5.04 -17.23 -5.25
N SER A 101 -4.14 -17.47 -4.29
CA SER A 101 -3.81 -16.59 -3.17
C SER A 101 -3.36 -15.18 -3.58
N LYS A 102 -3.40 -14.26 -2.60
CA LYS A 102 -2.92 -12.87 -2.73
C LYS A 102 -1.53 -12.81 -3.36
N VAL A 103 -1.26 -11.74 -4.11
CA VAL A 103 0.08 -11.44 -4.59
C VAL A 103 0.90 -10.90 -3.42
N SER A 104 1.84 -11.70 -2.91
CA SER A 104 2.62 -11.36 -1.73
C SER A 104 3.98 -10.78 -2.11
N LEU A 105 4.22 -9.53 -1.70
CA LEU A 105 5.39 -8.71 -2.02
C LEU A 105 6.11 -8.36 -0.72
N LYS A 106 7.36 -8.81 -0.54
CA LYS A 106 8.16 -8.60 0.68
C LYS A 106 9.46 -7.90 0.35
N LEU A 107 9.64 -6.70 0.88
CA LEU A 107 10.84 -5.89 0.71
C LEU A 107 11.44 -5.58 2.08
N ASN A 108 12.72 -5.83 2.26
CA ASN A 108 13.41 -5.63 3.53
C ASN A 108 14.78 -4.99 3.30
N SER A 109 14.93 -3.74 3.71
CA SER A 109 16.22 -3.05 3.79
C SER A 109 16.61 -2.88 5.25
N TRP A 110 17.81 -3.35 5.62
CA TRP A 110 18.28 -3.25 7.00
C TRP A 110 18.82 -1.85 7.32
N SER A 111 19.83 -1.35 6.60
CA SER A 111 20.38 -0.01 6.85
C SER A 111 19.97 1.06 5.80
N GLY A 112 19.36 0.64 4.69
CA GLY A 112 18.88 1.52 3.63
C GLY A 112 17.43 1.98 3.80
N SER A 113 16.99 2.84 2.88
CA SER A 113 15.58 3.19 2.69
C SER A 113 14.91 2.24 1.71
N ALA A 114 13.59 2.11 1.79
CA ALA A 114 12.81 1.36 0.82
C ALA A 114 11.85 2.30 0.08
N CYS A 115 11.88 2.26 -1.25
CA CYS A 115 10.92 2.89 -2.12
C CYS A 115 10.30 1.80 -3.00
N ILE A 116 8.98 1.65 -2.92
CA ILE A 116 8.25 0.70 -3.74
C ILE A 116 7.07 1.42 -4.39
N ARG A 117 6.93 1.20 -5.69
CA ARG A 117 5.74 1.60 -6.43
C ARG A 117 5.09 0.37 -7.03
N VAL A 118 3.83 0.16 -6.70
CA VAL A 118 3.05 -0.95 -7.23
C VAL A 118 1.99 -0.39 -8.17
N HIS A 119 1.93 -0.96 -9.36
CA HIS A 119 0.99 -0.61 -10.41
C HIS A 119 0.04 -1.78 -10.66
N ASP A 120 -1.24 -1.46 -10.86
CA ASP A 120 -2.14 -2.38 -11.55
C ASP A 120 -1.81 -2.33 -13.05
N ALA A 121 -1.39 -3.47 -13.60
CA ALA A 121 -1.20 -3.56 -15.04
C ALA A 121 -2.56 -3.67 -15.76
N GLU A 122 -2.61 -3.13 -16.97
CA GLU A 122 -3.77 -3.22 -17.84
C GLU A 122 -4.07 -4.69 -18.19
N PRO A 123 -5.33 -5.14 -18.07
CA PRO A 123 -5.72 -6.49 -18.43
C PRO A 123 -5.53 -6.71 -19.94
N GLN A 124 -4.73 -7.72 -20.28
CA GLN A 124 -4.63 -8.19 -21.66
C GLN A 124 -5.91 -8.90 -22.14
N ASN A 125 -6.77 -9.30 -21.19
CA ASN A 125 -8.03 -9.98 -21.46
C ASN A 125 -9.12 -9.47 -20.50
N VAL A 126 -10.31 -9.20 -21.02
CA VAL A 126 -11.47 -8.68 -20.27
C VAL A 126 -11.91 -9.61 -19.15
N SER A 127 -11.63 -10.92 -19.25
CA SER A 127 -11.95 -11.88 -18.18
C SER A 127 -10.97 -11.85 -17.00
N TYR A 128 -9.86 -11.11 -17.11
CA TYR A 128 -8.85 -11.09 -16.06
C TYR A 128 -9.19 -10.03 -15.02
N THR A 129 -9.18 -10.44 -13.77
CA THR A 129 -9.46 -9.58 -12.63
C THR A 129 -8.20 -9.25 -11.86
N ARG A 130 -8.16 -8.05 -11.30
CA ARG A 130 -7.11 -7.64 -10.36
C ARG A 130 -7.08 -8.63 -9.18
N ARG A 131 -5.87 -8.98 -8.75
CA ARG A 131 -5.66 -9.78 -7.54
C ARG A 131 -5.44 -8.90 -6.31
N PRO A 132 -5.96 -9.31 -5.14
CA PRO A 132 -5.57 -8.70 -3.88
C PRO A 132 -4.07 -8.86 -3.64
N MET A 133 -3.47 -7.85 -3.02
CA MET A 133 -2.03 -7.77 -2.75
C MET A 133 -1.76 -7.81 -1.26
N ASP A 134 -0.70 -8.49 -0.85
CA ASP A 134 -0.15 -8.48 0.50
C ASP A 134 1.24 -7.86 0.43
N ILE A 135 1.35 -6.59 0.83
CA ILE A 135 2.55 -5.78 0.66
C ILE A 135 3.22 -5.60 2.03
N PHE A 136 4.42 -6.12 2.18
CA PHE A 136 5.26 -5.94 3.37
C PHE A 136 6.53 -5.16 3.01
N VAL A 137 6.74 -4.03 3.66
CA VAL A 137 7.92 -3.19 3.47
C VAL A 137 8.58 -2.94 4.82
N LYS A 138 9.87 -3.27 4.93
CA LYS A 138 10.69 -2.96 6.10
C LYS A 138 11.91 -2.13 5.72
N ALA A 139 12.08 -0.99 6.36
CA ALA A 139 13.25 -0.11 6.27
C ALA A 139 13.79 0.13 7.69
N SER A 140 14.60 -0.81 8.20
CA SER A 140 14.85 -0.96 9.65
C SER A 140 15.53 0.25 10.29
N MET A 141 16.25 1.06 9.52
CA MET A 141 16.95 2.24 10.02
C MET A 141 16.46 3.57 9.44
N LYS A 142 15.85 3.57 8.25
CA LYS A 142 15.55 4.80 7.49
C LYS A 142 14.04 4.92 7.21
N LYS A 143 13.70 5.66 6.16
CA LYS A 143 12.33 5.86 5.68
C LYS A 143 11.86 4.78 4.71
N ALA A 144 10.53 4.65 4.60
CA ALA A 144 9.84 3.90 3.57
C ALA A 144 8.90 4.81 2.77
N ASP A 145 9.04 4.83 1.46
CA ASP A 145 8.13 5.47 0.51
C ASP A 145 7.34 4.37 -0.21
N VAL A 146 6.02 4.37 -0.10
CA VAL A 146 5.15 3.33 -0.67
C VAL A 146 4.09 3.98 -1.53
N TYR A 147 4.09 3.62 -2.81
CA TYR A 147 3.09 4.04 -3.77
C TYR A 147 2.22 2.84 -4.14
N ILE A 148 0.92 2.94 -3.85
CA ILE A 148 -0.07 1.87 -4.06
C ILE A 148 -1.04 2.23 -5.19
N PRO A 149 -1.62 1.24 -5.91
CA PRO A 149 -2.66 1.51 -6.88
C PRO A 149 -3.90 2.15 -6.24
N ARG A 150 -4.61 3.02 -6.97
CA ARG A 150 -5.91 3.58 -6.51
C ARG A 150 -7.00 2.54 -6.24
N SER A 151 -6.86 1.35 -6.82
CA SER A 151 -7.73 0.20 -6.58
C SER A 151 -7.50 -0.49 -5.24
N PHE A 152 -6.40 -0.19 -4.54
CA PHE A 152 -6.04 -0.78 -3.26
C PHE A 152 -7.14 -0.51 -2.23
N LYS A 153 -7.66 -1.59 -1.62
CA LYS A 153 -8.70 -1.52 -0.58
C LYS A 153 -8.39 -2.51 0.53
N GLY A 154 -8.13 -1.98 1.73
CA GLY A 154 -7.84 -2.82 2.87
C GLY A 154 -7.11 -2.13 4.02
N PRO A 155 -6.71 -2.91 5.04
CA PRO A 155 -6.02 -2.42 6.22
C PRO A 155 -4.58 -2.02 5.93
N LEU A 156 -4.15 -1.01 6.66
CA LEU A 156 -2.78 -0.53 6.73
C LEU A 156 -2.28 -0.70 8.17
N GLN A 157 -1.15 -1.37 8.34
CA GLN A 157 -0.41 -1.43 9.59
C GLN A 157 0.95 -0.78 9.41
N LEU A 158 1.11 0.41 9.97
CA LEU A 158 2.31 1.24 9.81
C LEU A 158 2.99 1.37 11.16
N VAL A 159 4.25 0.95 11.26
CA VAL A 159 5.03 0.93 12.50
C VAL A 159 6.22 1.84 12.35
N THR A 160 6.33 2.83 13.22
CA THR A 160 7.47 3.74 13.27
C THR A 160 8.27 3.66 14.56
N GLY A 161 9.51 4.15 14.53
CA GLY A 161 10.28 4.39 15.75
C GLY A 161 9.64 5.47 16.64
N LYS A 162 10.18 5.65 17.86
CA LYS A 162 9.65 6.58 18.88
C LYS A 162 9.48 8.03 18.39
N MET A 163 10.32 8.49 17.47
CA MET A 163 10.27 9.84 16.89
C MET A 163 9.87 9.83 15.42
N GLY A 164 9.45 8.67 14.92
CA GLY A 164 9.11 8.50 13.52
C GLY A 164 7.77 9.14 13.18
N LYS A 165 7.55 9.38 11.88
CA LYS A 165 6.35 10.06 11.38
C LYS A 165 5.70 9.28 10.25
N VAL A 166 4.38 9.27 10.24
CA VAL A 166 3.59 8.74 9.12
C VAL A 166 3.00 9.89 8.33
N TRP A 167 3.19 9.86 7.02
CA TRP A 167 2.65 10.83 6.07
C TRP A 167 1.79 10.12 5.03
N TYR A 168 0.71 10.80 4.66
CA TYR A 168 -0.18 10.38 3.60
C TYR A 168 -0.26 11.52 2.60
N SER A 169 -0.31 11.18 1.31
CA SER A 169 -0.69 12.14 0.29
C SER A 169 -2.10 12.69 0.57
N LYS A 170 -2.43 13.85 -0.01
CA LYS A 170 -3.76 14.46 0.16
C LYS A 170 -4.87 13.50 -0.28
N ALA A 171 -4.67 12.76 -1.38
CA ALA A 171 -5.69 11.85 -1.88
C ALA A 171 -5.79 10.58 -1.04
N VAL A 172 -4.65 9.99 -0.62
CA VAL A 172 -4.66 8.83 0.28
C VAL A 172 -5.36 9.20 1.60
N LYS A 173 -5.01 10.35 2.18
CA LYS A 173 -5.61 10.84 3.42
C LYS A 173 -7.13 10.99 3.31
N ALA A 174 -7.65 11.41 2.16
CA ALA A 174 -9.08 11.57 1.94
C ALA A 174 -9.84 10.22 1.89
N GLN A 175 -9.14 9.10 1.67
CA GLN A 175 -9.71 7.75 1.58
C GLN A 175 -9.43 6.89 2.81
N ILE A 176 -8.66 7.41 3.78
CA ILE A 176 -8.29 6.69 4.98
C ILE A 176 -9.34 6.83 6.07
N THR A 177 -9.71 5.70 6.66
CA THR A 177 -10.39 5.61 7.95
C THR A 177 -9.37 5.21 9.02
N PRO A 178 -8.98 6.10 9.94
CA PRO A 178 -8.09 5.75 11.04
C PRO A 178 -8.79 4.84 12.06
N ILE A 179 -8.10 3.80 12.53
CA ILE A 179 -8.63 2.84 13.51
C ILE A 179 -7.95 3.02 14.87
N SER A 180 -6.62 3.07 14.90
CA SER A 180 -5.86 3.26 16.14
C SER A 180 -4.46 3.83 15.88
N ALA A 181 -3.93 4.61 16.81
CA ALA A 181 -2.53 5.05 16.83
C ALA A 181 -1.96 4.87 18.25
N VAL A 182 -1.14 3.86 18.46
CA VAL A 182 -0.59 3.51 19.80
C VAL A 182 0.88 3.15 19.67
N ASN A 183 1.75 3.78 20.46
CA ASN A 183 3.18 3.47 20.54
C ASN A 183 3.91 3.43 19.18
N GLY A 184 3.63 4.41 18.30
CA GLY A 184 4.20 4.45 16.95
C GLY A 184 3.62 3.44 15.97
N THR A 185 2.60 2.67 16.37
CA THR A 185 1.83 1.79 15.48
C THR A 185 0.53 2.48 15.08
N HIS A 186 0.39 2.76 13.79
CA HIS A 186 -0.82 3.29 13.18
C HIS A 186 -1.55 2.16 12.45
N ARG A 187 -2.83 1.98 12.77
CA ARG A 187 -3.74 1.11 12.04
C ARG A 187 -4.81 1.95 11.38
N CYS A 188 -4.95 1.78 10.08
CA CYS A 188 -5.89 2.51 9.24
C CYS A 188 -6.52 1.56 8.23
N PHE A 189 -7.53 2.03 7.51
CA PHE A 189 -8.16 1.30 6.41
C PHE A 189 -8.34 2.24 5.23
N ILE A 190 -8.03 1.80 4.01
CA ILE A 190 -8.33 2.54 2.77
C ILE A 190 -9.56 1.93 2.11
N GLY A 191 -10.52 2.78 1.76
CA GLY A 191 -11.78 2.40 1.11
C GLY A 191 -12.96 2.31 2.09
N GLU A 192 -14.06 1.68 1.65
CA GLU A 192 -15.26 1.51 2.48
C GLU A 192 -15.00 0.50 3.60
N TYR A 193 -14.83 1.02 4.83
CA TYR A 193 -14.72 0.19 6.01
C TYR A 193 -16.09 -0.37 6.42
N ARG A 194 -16.28 -1.68 6.27
CA ARG A 194 -17.47 -2.37 6.76
C ARG A 194 -17.08 -3.32 7.88
N LEU A 195 -17.57 -3.03 9.09
CA LEU A 195 -17.36 -3.86 10.29
C LEU A 195 -17.78 -5.32 10.08
N SER A 196 -18.73 -5.60 9.18
CA SER A 196 -19.19 -6.95 8.83
C SER A 196 -18.08 -7.83 8.25
N ASP A 197 -17.13 -7.23 7.53
CA ASP A 197 -16.14 -7.95 6.73
C ASP A 197 -14.93 -8.36 7.59
N TRP A 198 -14.89 -7.92 8.84
CA TRP A 198 -13.83 -8.17 9.83
C TRP A 198 -14.27 -9.11 10.98
N LYS A 199 -15.53 -9.57 10.99
CA LYS A 199 -16.13 -10.23 12.17
C LYS A 199 -15.63 -11.63 12.49
N ASP A 200 -14.79 -12.23 11.64
CA ASP A 200 -14.24 -13.56 11.90
C ASP A 200 -12.87 -13.42 12.59
N GLU A 201 -12.88 -13.38 13.92
CA GLU A 201 -11.67 -13.51 14.74
C GLU A 201 -10.88 -14.75 14.28
N GLY A 202 -9.74 -14.51 13.63
CA GLY A 202 -8.81 -15.56 13.18
C GLY A 202 -8.79 -15.87 11.68
N LYS A 203 -9.63 -15.24 10.84
CA LYS A 203 -9.47 -15.34 9.38
C LYS A 203 -8.60 -14.22 8.81
N SER A 204 -7.69 -14.59 7.90
CA SER A 204 -6.89 -13.63 7.13
C SER A 204 -7.81 -12.77 6.26
N TRP A 205 -7.61 -11.46 6.26
CA TRP A 205 -8.34 -10.51 5.41
C TRP A 205 -8.22 -10.93 3.94
N PRO A 206 -9.31 -11.08 3.15
CA PRO A 206 -9.22 -11.58 1.78
C PRO A 206 -8.77 -10.52 0.76
N GLY A 207 -8.87 -9.23 1.11
CA GLY A 207 -8.53 -8.10 0.24
C GLY A 207 -7.06 -7.70 0.31
N ASP A 208 -6.79 -6.47 -0.14
CA ASP A 208 -5.44 -5.92 -0.10
C ASP A 208 -4.96 -5.67 1.33
N GLU A 209 -3.68 -5.78 1.58
CA GLU A 209 -3.09 -5.55 2.89
C GLU A 209 -1.74 -4.88 2.73
N LEU A 210 -1.48 -3.87 3.57
CA LEU A 210 -0.22 -3.15 3.57
C LEU A 210 0.35 -3.11 4.98
N GLN A 211 1.54 -3.66 5.15
CA GLN A 211 2.33 -3.54 6.35
C GLN A 211 3.65 -2.84 6.05
N VAL A 212 3.93 -1.77 6.81
CA VAL A 212 5.17 -1.01 6.68
C VAL A 212 5.82 -0.84 8.04
N ASP A 213 7.10 -1.17 8.16
CA ASP A 213 7.93 -0.95 9.34
C ASP A 213 9.13 -0.09 8.95
N ALA A 214 9.19 1.15 9.46
CA ALA A 214 10.30 2.05 9.18
C ALA A 214 10.64 2.92 10.39
N LYS A 215 11.92 3.04 10.73
CA LYS A 215 12.32 3.73 11.96
C LYS A 215 12.09 5.24 11.93
N GLU A 216 12.35 5.88 10.78
CA GLU A 216 12.31 7.35 10.65
C GLU A 216 10.97 7.88 10.15
N SER A 217 10.55 7.46 8.95
CA SER A 217 9.28 7.93 8.38
C SER A 217 8.68 6.93 7.42
N ILE A 218 7.36 6.96 7.33
CA ILE A 218 6.57 6.20 6.37
C ILE A 218 5.78 7.21 5.57
N ASN A 219 5.89 7.16 4.25
CA ASN A 219 5.14 8.01 3.35
C ASN A 219 4.32 7.14 2.40
N ILE A 220 3.00 7.35 2.37
CA ILE A 220 2.06 6.58 1.54
C ILE A 220 1.43 7.47 0.49
N TYR A 221 1.47 7.02 -0.75
CA TYR A 221 1.00 7.71 -1.95
C TYR A 221 0.16 6.79 -2.83
N TYR A 222 -0.61 7.36 -3.75
CA TYR A 222 -1.07 6.60 -4.90
C TYR A 222 0.02 6.56 -5.98
N ASP A 223 0.05 5.48 -6.75
CA ASP A 223 1.04 5.23 -7.80
C ASP A 223 0.95 6.18 -9.00
N ASP A 224 -0.19 6.85 -9.17
CA ASP A 224 -0.41 7.91 -10.15
C ASP A 224 -0.05 9.31 -9.66
N GLU A 225 0.29 9.46 -8.38
CA GLU A 225 0.82 10.70 -7.84
C GLU A 225 2.30 10.77 -8.24
N GLY A 226 2.65 11.81 -8.99
CA GLY A 226 4.02 12.00 -9.50
C GLY A 226 5.06 12.00 -8.37
N ASP A 227 6.32 11.80 -8.73
CA ASP A 227 7.44 11.90 -7.78
C ASP A 227 7.36 13.24 -7.06
N ILE A 228 6.99 13.22 -5.77
CA ILE A 228 6.96 14.44 -4.98
C ILE A 228 8.40 14.94 -4.92
N PRO A 229 8.68 16.19 -5.36
CA PRO A 229 10.00 16.75 -5.27
C PRO A 229 10.48 16.67 -3.82
N THR A 230 11.61 15.99 -3.61
CA THR A 230 12.28 15.96 -2.33
C THR A 230 12.61 17.39 -1.91
N LYS A 231 12.05 17.81 -0.76
CA LYS A 231 12.36 19.03 0.00
C LYS A 231 12.07 20.35 -0.75
N ASP A 232 10.89 20.89 -0.50
CA ASP A 232 10.68 22.26 0.02
C ASP A 232 9.25 22.72 -0.26
N THR A 233 8.28 22.24 0.52
CA THR A 233 7.14 23.10 0.88
C THR A 233 6.51 22.55 2.16
N SER A 234 6.72 23.30 3.25
CA SER A 234 5.84 23.28 4.40
C SER A 234 4.41 23.57 3.95
N GLU A 235 3.52 22.59 4.02
CA GLU A 235 2.12 22.74 4.42
C GLU A 235 1.39 21.40 4.28
N GLY A 236 0.84 20.90 5.40
CA GLY A 236 -0.07 19.75 5.38
C GLY A 236 0.24 18.59 6.33
N GLY A 237 1.24 18.72 7.20
CA GLY A 237 1.48 17.75 8.28
C GLY A 237 0.38 17.78 9.31
N CYS A 238 -0.59 16.88 9.16
CA CYS A 238 -1.54 16.57 10.21
C CYS A 238 -0.97 15.39 10.98
N ILE A 239 -0.34 15.70 12.11
CA ILE A 239 -0.13 14.73 13.18
C ILE A 239 -1.54 14.30 13.60
N VAL A 240 -1.87 13.03 13.41
CA VAL A 240 -3.02 12.44 14.11
C VAL A 240 -2.58 12.31 15.56
N MET A 241 -2.91 13.33 16.36
CA MET A 241 -2.85 13.27 17.84
C MET A 241 -4.07 12.55 18.36
#